data_AF-A0A2W5UFI3-F1
#
_entry.id   AF-A0A2W5UFI3-F1
#
_cell.length_a   1.000
_cell.length_b   1.000
_cell.length_c   1.000
_cell.angle_alpha   90.00
_cell.angle_beta   90.00
_cell.angle_gamma   90.00
#
_symmetry.space_group_name_H-M   'P 1'
#
loop_
_entity.id
_entity.type
_entity.pdbx_description
1 polymer ?
#
loop_
_entity_poly.entity_id
_entity_poly.type
_entity_poly.pdbx_seq_one_letter_code
_entity_poly.pdbx_strand_id
1 'polypeptide(L)'
;MDRLARFLAATEAHEHAALRALTLHMLEGLTGSSAHLHDALQRCAHVTWDFSDPETLQSSVDAWFCRHVHGLPHRPPDASKLAEALRRFADEHLIYSWVLGELAARCGVDVRLTIRERPYKDVSKLHDAYWLTHLPMLHTDYFMKPVTQPNTWADELEAVVPWLARDPNEDLAGEVALCLSVLKRDAMAALALLPTHRLPEEPHAQATALLAFAAR
;
A
#
# COMPACT_ATOMS: atom_id res chain seq x y z
N MET A 1 -23.28 10.16 0.76
CA MET A 1 -22.19 10.28 -0.22
C MET A 1 -21.27 9.09 -0.07
N ASP A 2 -21.11 8.32 -1.15
CA ASP A 2 -20.28 7.12 -1.26
C ASP A 2 -18.81 7.40 -0.92
N ARG A 3 -18.13 6.49 -0.20
CA ARG A 3 -16.71 6.66 0.21
C ARG A 3 -15.80 6.75 -1.01
N LEU A 4 -16.09 5.96 -2.05
CA LEU A 4 -15.39 6.01 -3.31
C LEU A 4 -15.48 7.41 -3.93
N ALA A 5 -16.66 8.01 -3.99
CA ALA A 5 -16.84 9.36 -4.55
C ALA A 5 -16.01 10.43 -3.83
N ARG A 6 -15.85 10.32 -2.50
CA ARG A 6 -15.00 11.24 -1.72
C ARG A 6 -13.52 11.03 -2.02
N PHE A 7 -13.06 9.79 -2.04
CA PHE A 7 -11.68 9.46 -2.41
C PHE A 7 -11.34 9.95 -3.82
N LEU A 8 -12.24 9.73 -4.78
CA LEU A 8 -12.08 10.19 -6.16
C LEU A 8 -12.00 11.71 -6.28
N ALA A 9 -12.73 12.46 -5.43
CA ALA A 9 -12.65 13.92 -5.38
C ALA A 9 -11.34 14.39 -4.73
N ALA A 10 -10.93 13.76 -3.62
CA ALA A 10 -9.69 14.09 -2.90
C ALA A 10 -8.43 13.82 -3.74
N THR A 11 -8.50 12.84 -4.65
CA THR A 11 -7.37 12.43 -5.52
C THR A 11 -7.54 12.89 -6.96
N GLU A 12 -8.25 14.00 -7.20
CA GLU A 12 -8.41 14.55 -8.55
C GLU A 12 -7.11 15.17 -9.10
N ALA A 13 -6.31 15.76 -8.21
CA ALA A 13 -5.05 16.41 -8.56
C ALA A 13 -4.03 15.43 -9.17
N HIS A 14 -3.16 15.94 -10.04
CA HIS A 14 -2.19 15.13 -10.76
C HIS A 14 -1.18 14.43 -9.83
N GLU A 15 -0.76 15.11 -8.76
CA GLU A 15 0.13 14.57 -7.72
C GLU A 15 -0.41 13.31 -7.04
N HIS A 16 -1.73 13.10 -7.04
CA HIS A 16 -2.36 11.91 -6.44
C HIS A 16 -2.66 10.80 -7.46
N ALA A 17 -2.20 10.91 -8.71
CA ALA A 17 -2.50 9.93 -9.75
C ALA A 17 -2.05 8.51 -9.38
N ALA A 18 -0.87 8.37 -8.79
CA ALA A 18 -0.30 7.09 -8.38
C ALA A 18 -1.10 6.46 -7.23
N LEU A 19 -1.35 7.21 -6.15
CA LEU A 19 -2.18 6.78 -5.03
C LEU A 19 -3.58 6.34 -5.50
N ARG A 20 -4.20 7.12 -6.40
CA ARG A 20 -5.50 6.80 -6.98
C ARG A 20 -5.47 5.48 -7.74
N ALA A 21 -4.46 5.28 -8.59
CA ALA A 21 -4.33 4.05 -9.37
C ALA A 21 -4.09 2.83 -8.47
N LEU A 22 -3.17 2.93 -7.49
CA LEU A 22 -2.88 1.84 -6.56
C LEU A 22 -4.10 1.46 -5.72
N THR A 23 -4.82 2.45 -5.19
CA THR A 23 -6.04 2.21 -4.41
C THR A 23 -7.13 1.55 -5.26
N LEU A 24 -7.34 2.02 -6.49
CA LEU A 24 -8.34 1.44 -7.40
C LEU A 24 -7.94 0.04 -7.90
N HIS A 25 -6.63 -0.23 -7.99
CA HIS A 25 -6.09 -1.56 -8.29
C HIS A 25 -6.38 -2.53 -7.15
N MET A 26 -6.07 -2.15 -5.92
CA MET A 26 -6.42 -2.96 -4.74
C MET A 26 -7.93 -3.18 -4.64
N LEU A 27 -8.73 -2.13 -4.88
CA LEU A 27 -10.19 -2.22 -4.85
C LEU A 27 -10.71 -3.22 -5.91
N GLU A 28 -10.14 -3.21 -7.12
CA GLU A 28 -10.48 -4.20 -8.15
C GLU A 28 -10.16 -5.63 -7.70
N GLY A 29 -9.01 -5.85 -7.05
CA GLY A 29 -8.66 -7.15 -6.48
C GLY A 29 -9.66 -7.63 -5.42
N LEU A 30 -10.18 -6.72 -4.61
CA LEU A 30 -11.16 -7.02 -3.56
C LEU A 30 -12.57 -7.27 -4.10
N THR A 31 -13.01 -6.51 -5.09
CA THR A 31 -14.42 -6.51 -5.55
C THR A 31 -14.64 -7.18 -6.90
N GLY A 32 -13.57 -7.47 -7.64
CA GLY A 32 -13.58 -7.99 -9.00
C GLY A 32 -13.81 -6.93 -10.09
N SER A 33 -14.04 -5.64 -9.75
CA SER A 33 -14.16 -4.58 -10.76
C SER A 33 -13.93 -3.17 -10.20
N SER A 34 -13.34 -2.29 -11.02
CA SER A 34 -13.17 -0.87 -10.67
C SER A 34 -13.39 0.05 -11.88
N ALA A 35 -14.56 0.68 -11.94
CA ALA A 35 -15.01 1.53 -13.07
C ALA A 35 -14.15 2.77 -13.35
N HIS A 36 -13.15 3.05 -12.51
CA HIS A 36 -12.27 4.22 -12.60
C HIS A 36 -10.79 3.87 -12.77
N LEU A 37 -10.44 2.58 -12.70
CA LEU A 37 -9.04 2.16 -12.70
C LEU A 37 -8.36 2.49 -14.02
N HIS A 38 -9.02 2.24 -15.15
CA HIS A 38 -8.45 2.56 -16.47
C HIS A 38 -8.05 4.03 -16.59
N ASP A 39 -8.94 4.95 -16.22
CA ASP A 39 -8.67 6.39 -16.28
C ASP A 39 -7.53 6.80 -15.33
N ALA A 40 -7.50 6.22 -14.11
CA ALA A 40 -6.41 6.46 -13.17
C ALA A 40 -5.05 5.97 -13.71
N LEU A 41 -5.03 4.81 -14.35
CA LEU A 41 -3.84 4.27 -15.02
C LEU A 41 -3.38 5.18 -16.16
N GLN A 42 -4.29 5.77 -16.95
CA GLN A 42 -3.91 6.73 -18.00
C GLN A 42 -3.23 7.97 -17.42
N ARG A 43 -3.73 8.50 -16.30
CA ARG A 43 -3.09 9.63 -15.60
C ARG A 43 -1.66 9.30 -15.13
N CYS A 44 -1.42 8.06 -14.73
CA CYS A 44 -0.09 7.59 -14.34
C CYS A 44 0.94 7.62 -15.49
N ALA A 45 0.52 7.68 -16.77
CA ALA A 45 1.45 7.77 -17.89
C ALA A 45 2.31 9.05 -17.86
N HIS A 46 1.84 10.09 -17.17
CA HIS A 46 2.50 11.38 -17.03
C HIS A 46 3.37 11.49 -15.77
N VAL A 47 3.30 10.51 -14.86
CA VAL A 47 4.18 10.46 -13.69
C VAL A 47 5.59 10.18 -14.19
N THR A 48 6.55 11.02 -13.77
CA THR A 48 7.94 10.88 -14.19
C THR A 48 8.79 10.33 -13.04
N TRP A 49 9.96 9.79 -13.39
CA TRP A 49 10.92 9.34 -12.39
C TRP A 49 11.54 10.53 -11.68
N ASP A 50 11.32 10.60 -10.37
CA ASP A 50 12.03 11.50 -9.48
C ASP A 50 12.69 10.68 -8.38
N PHE A 51 13.96 10.97 -8.12
CA PHE A 51 14.77 10.32 -7.10
C PHE A 51 15.19 11.32 -6.02
N SER A 52 14.56 12.48 -5.93
CA SER A 52 14.97 13.55 -5.01
C SER A 52 14.51 13.28 -3.58
N ASP A 53 13.27 12.83 -3.39
CA ASP A 53 12.68 12.54 -2.08
C ASP A 53 11.91 11.20 -2.07
N PRO A 54 11.63 10.65 -0.88
CA PRO A 54 10.89 9.40 -0.74
C PRO A 54 9.47 9.45 -1.32
N GLU A 55 8.66 10.46 -1.03
CA GLU A 55 7.24 10.49 -1.42
C GLU A 55 7.06 10.56 -2.94
N THR A 56 7.89 11.36 -3.61
CA THR A 56 7.86 11.43 -5.08
C THR A 56 8.34 10.13 -5.71
N LEU A 57 9.39 9.50 -5.15
CA LEU A 57 9.84 8.18 -5.59
C LEU A 57 8.73 7.14 -5.44
N GLN A 58 7.88 7.25 -4.40
CA GLN A 58 6.79 6.32 -4.13
C GLN A 58 5.80 6.40 -5.28
N SER A 59 5.40 7.63 -5.56
CA SER A 59 4.46 7.93 -6.62
C SER A 59 4.97 7.42 -7.97
N SER A 60 6.27 7.58 -8.28
CA SER A 60 6.88 7.03 -9.50
C SER A 60 6.81 5.50 -9.55
N VAL A 61 7.18 4.81 -8.46
CA VAL A 61 7.18 3.34 -8.42
C VAL A 61 5.76 2.78 -8.44
N ASP A 62 4.82 3.36 -7.70
CA ASP A 62 3.42 2.94 -7.66
C ASP A 62 2.75 3.09 -9.03
N ALA A 63 2.96 4.24 -9.70
CA ALA A 63 2.51 4.46 -11.06
C ALA A 63 3.10 3.43 -12.04
N TRP A 64 4.39 3.13 -11.89
CA TRP A 64 5.09 2.12 -12.68
C TRP A 64 4.55 0.72 -12.47
N PHE A 65 4.43 0.30 -11.21
CA PHE A 65 3.88 -0.99 -10.83
C PHE A 65 2.47 -1.18 -11.36
N CYS A 66 1.56 -0.23 -11.09
CA CYS A 66 0.17 -0.31 -11.53
C CYS A 66 0.07 -0.41 -13.05
N ARG A 67 0.82 0.40 -13.81
CA ARG A 67 0.79 0.30 -15.28
C ARG A 67 1.37 -1.02 -15.77
N HIS A 68 2.46 -1.50 -15.16
CA HIS A 68 3.11 -2.76 -15.52
C HIS A 68 2.19 -3.97 -15.36
N VAL A 69 1.53 -4.12 -14.21
CA VAL A 69 0.64 -5.27 -13.94
C VAL A 69 -0.60 -5.29 -14.84
N HIS A 70 -0.98 -4.13 -15.39
CA HIS A 70 -2.06 -3.97 -16.37
C HIS A 70 -1.58 -4.01 -17.83
N GLY A 71 -0.31 -4.33 -18.09
CA GLY A 71 0.25 -4.44 -19.44
C GLY A 71 0.33 -3.11 -20.19
N LEU A 72 0.29 -1.98 -19.48
CA LEU A 72 0.34 -0.65 -20.07
C LEU A 72 1.79 -0.16 -20.17
N PRO A 73 2.13 0.58 -21.25
CA PRO A 73 3.49 1.06 -21.44
C PRO A 73 3.86 2.09 -20.38
N HIS A 74 5.03 1.97 -19.79
CA HIS A 74 5.61 2.99 -18.91
C HIS A 74 7.13 2.87 -18.94
N ARG A 75 7.82 4.01 -18.92
CA ARG A 75 9.28 4.05 -19.04
C ARG A 75 9.90 3.40 -17.79
N PRO A 76 10.73 2.36 -17.91
CA PRO A 76 11.40 1.76 -16.76
C PRO A 76 12.38 2.76 -16.10
N PRO A 77 12.67 2.59 -14.81
CA PRO A 77 13.65 3.42 -14.12
C PRO A 77 15.06 3.12 -14.62
N ASP A 78 15.98 4.03 -14.35
CA ASP A 78 17.40 3.68 -14.29
C ASP A 78 17.63 2.86 -13.02
N ALA A 79 17.97 1.57 -13.19
CA ALA A 79 18.13 0.64 -12.08
C ALA A 79 19.23 1.07 -11.10
N SER A 80 20.31 1.71 -11.58
CA SER A 80 21.40 2.15 -10.72
C SER A 80 20.98 3.33 -9.85
N LYS A 81 20.26 4.30 -10.45
CA LYS A 81 19.72 5.45 -9.71
C LYS A 81 18.65 5.04 -8.70
N LEU A 82 17.78 4.10 -9.08
CA LEU A 82 16.78 3.56 -8.16
C LEU A 82 17.46 2.86 -6.98
N ALA A 83 18.42 1.97 -7.23
CA ALA A 83 19.14 1.27 -6.17
C ALA A 83 19.90 2.23 -5.24
N GLU A 84 20.49 3.30 -5.78
CA GLU A 84 21.14 4.35 -4.99
C GLU A 84 20.13 5.10 -4.11
N ALA A 85 19.00 5.52 -4.68
CA ALA A 85 17.96 6.21 -3.95
C ALA A 85 17.38 5.35 -2.81
N LEU A 86 17.07 4.07 -3.07
CA LEU A 86 16.57 3.15 -2.06
C LEU A 86 17.57 2.95 -0.92
N ARG A 87 18.88 2.82 -1.22
CA ARG A 87 19.90 2.73 -0.18
C ARG A 87 20.00 4.01 0.64
N ARG A 88 19.93 5.17 0.00
CA ARG A 88 19.99 6.47 0.68
C ARG A 88 18.80 6.68 1.62
N PHE A 89 17.59 6.27 1.21
CA PHE A 89 16.38 6.44 2.01
C PHE A 89 16.20 5.36 3.08
N ALA A 90 16.91 4.23 2.98
CA ALA A 90 16.77 3.11 3.91
C ALA A 90 17.11 3.46 5.37
N ASP A 91 17.96 4.45 5.61
CA ASP A 91 18.38 4.83 6.96
C ASP A 91 17.22 5.43 7.78
N GLU A 92 16.34 6.20 7.14
CA GLU A 92 15.19 6.87 7.79
C GLU A 92 13.86 6.20 7.43
N HIS A 93 13.79 5.57 6.26
CA HIS A 93 12.57 5.04 5.65
C HIS A 93 12.76 3.60 5.15
N LEU A 94 13.23 2.71 6.05
CA LEU A 94 13.57 1.33 5.68
C LEU A 94 12.40 0.52 5.10
N ILE A 95 11.23 0.53 5.77
CA ILE A 95 10.05 -0.22 5.31
C ILE A 95 9.67 0.22 3.90
N TYR A 96 9.56 1.53 3.75
CA TYR A 96 9.24 2.18 2.49
C TYR A 96 10.22 1.78 1.38
N SER A 97 11.52 1.93 1.63
CA SER A 97 12.57 1.61 0.66
C SER A 97 12.61 0.12 0.30
N TRP A 98 12.30 -0.76 1.26
CA TRP A 98 12.14 -2.19 1.03
C TRP A 98 10.94 -2.49 0.11
N VAL A 99 9.76 -1.94 0.41
CA VAL A 99 8.53 -2.13 -0.38
C VAL A 99 8.75 -1.71 -1.82
N LEU A 100 9.38 -0.56 -2.05
CA LEU A 100 9.68 -0.11 -3.41
C LEU A 100 10.63 -1.06 -4.16
N GLY A 101 11.62 -1.63 -3.47
CA GLY A 101 12.51 -2.63 -4.04
C GLY A 101 11.77 -3.92 -4.43
N GLU A 102 10.83 -4.37 -3.61
CA GLU A 102 9.98 -5.53 -3.91
C GLU A 102 9.04 -5.26 -5.09
N LEU A 103 8.45 -4.05 -5.16
CA LEU A 103 7.63 -3.62 -6.30
C LEU A 103 8.44 -3.56 -7.59
N ALA A 104 9.64 -2.97 -7.55
CA ALA A 104 10.52 -2.88 -8.72
C ALA A 104 10.93 -4.27 -9.24
N ALA A 105 11.20 -5.22 -8.33
CA ALA A 105 11.56 -6.59 -8.70
C ALA A 105 10.42 -7.29 -9.46
N ARG A 106 9.16 -7.03 -9.10
CA ARG A 106 7.98 -7.55 -9.82
C ARG A 106 7.83 -6.99 -11.22
N CYS A 107 8.32 -5.77 -11.43
CA CYS A 107 8.38 -5.13 -12.73
C CYS A 107 9.67 -5.46 -13.51
N GLY A 108 10.48 -6.42 -13.03
CA GLY A 108 11.66 -6.94 -13.72
C GLY A 108 12.96 -6.17 -13.43
N VAL A 109 12.98 -5.27 -12.46
CA VAL A 109 14.18 -4.52 -12.04
C VAL A 109 14.54 -4.91 -10.61
N ASP A 110 15.50 -5.81 -10.44
CA ASP A 110 15.92 -6.27 -9.11
C ASP A 110 16.88 -5.27 -8.46
N VAL A 111 16.34 -4.49 -7.54
CA VAL A 111 17.05 -3.50 -6.72
C VAL A 111 16.74 -3.68 -5.23
N ARG A 112 16.30 -4.88 -4.84
CA ARG A 112 15.91 -5.20 -3.47
C ARG A 112 17.06 -4.93 -2.50
N LEU A 113 16.71 -4.33 -1.37
CA LEU A 113 17.65 -4.09 -0.29
C LEU A 113 18.01 -5.41 0.41
N THR A 114 19.28 -5.58 0.74
CA THR A 114 19.71 -6.70 1.60
C THR A 114 19.46 -6.33 3.06
N ILE A 115 18.33 -6.77 3.59
CA ILE A 115 17.91 -6.48 4.97
C ILE A 115 17.58 -7.77 5.71
N ARG A 116 17.71 -7.73 7.03
CA ARG A 116 17.29 -8.85 7.89
C ARG A 116 15.77 -9.02 7.78
N GLU A 117 15.31 -10.26 7.80
CA GLU A 117 13.89 -10.57 7.96
C GLU A 117 13.36 -9.93 9.27
N ARG A 118 12.31 -9.11 9.15
CA ARG A 118 11.68 -8.38 10.26
C ARG A 118 12.67 -7.60 11.12
N PRO A 119 13.23 -6.49 10.60
CA PRO A 119 14.23 -5.71 11.32
C PRO A 119 13.64 -5.01 12.57
N TYR A 120 12.31 -4.85 12.66
CA TYR A 120 11.66 -4.09 13.71
C TYR A 120 11.04 -4.89 14.87
N LYS A 121 11.00 -6.23 14.78
CA LYS A 121 10.25 -7.10 15.72
C LYS A 121 10.50 -6.79 17.20
N ASP A 122 11.76 -6.53 17.55
CA ASP A 122 12.19 -6.28 18.93
C ASP A 122 12.60 -4.81 19.16
N VAL A 123 12.36 -3.94 18.18
CA VAL A 123 12.82 -2.53 18.18
C VAL A 123 11.66 -1.55 18.23
N SER A 124 10.64 -1.75 17.40
CA SER A 124 9.52 -0.83 17.29
C SER A 124 8.25 -1.56 16.88
N LYS A 125 7.28 -1.60 17.80
CA LYS A 125 5.98 -2.24 17.56
C LYS A 125 5.21 -1.60 16.40
N LEU A 126 5.28 -0.27 16.26
CA LEU A 126 4.65 0.47 15.17
C LEU A 126 5.22 0.05 13.81
N HIS A 127 6.54 0.10 13.66
CA HIS A 127 7.20 -0.27 12.41
C HIS A 127 7.08 -1.77 12.10
N ASP A 128 7.10 -2.64 13.11
CA ASP A 128 6.87 -4.08 12.89
C ASP A 128 5.43 -4.37 12.44
N ALA A 129 4.44 -3.62 12.95
CA ALA A 129 3.07 -3.73 12.47
C ALA A 129 2.92 -3.27 11.01
N TYR A 130 3.53 -2.14 10.61
CA TYR A 130 3.60 -1.74 9.20
C TYR A 130 4.34 -2.75 8.33
N TRP A 131 5.40 -3.36 8.85
CA TRP A 131 6.08 -4.44 8.13
C TRP A 131 5.12 -5.61 7.88
N LEU A 132 4.37 -6.03 8.91
CA LEU A 132 3.43 -7.15 8.82
C LEU A 132 2.27 -6.89 7.86
N THR A 133 1.79 -5.65 7.71
CA THR A 133 0.70 -5.31 6.76
C THR A 133 1.18 -5.38 5.30
N HIS A 134 2.45 -5.06 5.03
CA HIS A 134 3.00 -5.09 3.68
C HIS A 134 3.29 -6.52 3.17
N LEU A 135 3.52 -7.49 4.06
CA LEU A 135 3.74 -8.89 3.67
C LEU A 135 2.58 -9.50 2.86
N PRO A 136 1.31 -9.49 3.33
CA PRO A 136 0.20 -9.98 2.52
C PRO A 136 -0.08 -9.12 1.30
N MET A 137 0.08 -7.78 1.37
CA MET A 137 -0.09 -6.90 0.21
C MET A 137 0.87 -7.28 -0.90
N LEU A 138 2.16 -7.42 -0.59
CA LEU A 138 3.14 -7.91 -1.54
C LEU A 138 2.73 -9.31 -2.00
N HIS A 139 2.59 -10.30 -1.12
CA HIS A 139 2.30 -11.68 -1.52
C HIS A 139 1.11 -11.85 -2.49
N THR A 140 0.13 -10.96 -2.43
CA THR A 140 -1.10 -10.98 -3.23
C THR A 140 -1.10 -10.05 -4.45
N ASP A 141 0.04 -9.45 -4.79
CA ASP A 141 0.11 -8.38 -5.80
C ASP A 141 -0.91 -7.29 -5.51
N TYR A 142 -0.88 -6.80 -4.28
CA TYR A 142 -1.81 -5.79 -3.76
C TYR A 142 -3.26 -6.24 -3.92
N PHE A 143 -3.54 -7.46 -3.46
CA PHE A 143 -4.84 -8.12 -3.41
C PHE A 143 -5.46 -8.55 -4.75
N MET A 144 -4.70 -8.51 -5.85
CA MET A 144 -5.13 -9.07 -7.14
C MET A 144 -5.11 -10.60 -7.17
N LYS A 145 -4.43 -11.24 -6.22
CA LYS A 145 -4.33 -12.69 -6.10
C LYS A 145 -4.85 -13.14 -4.73
N PRO A 146 -5.47 -14.33 -4.63
CA PRO A 146 -5.88 -14.87 -3.35
C PRO A 146 -4.67 -15.18 -2.47
N VAL A 147 -4.85 -15.02 -1.15
CA VAL A 147 -3.88 -15.55 -0.18
C VAL A 147 -3.97 -17.07 -0.18
N THR A 148 -2.86 -17.76 -0.44
CA THR A 148 -2.82 -19.22 -0.58
C THR A 148 -2.06 -19.97 0.51
N GLN A 149 -1.33 -19.26 1.38
CA GLN A 149 -0.57 -19.88 2.48
C GLN A 149 -1.20 -19.59 3.85
N PRO A 150 -1.13 -20.55 4.80
CA PRO A 150 -1.48 -20.30 6.19
C PRO A 150 -0.45 -19.35 6.81
N ASN A 151 -0.89 -18.12 7.08
CA ASN A 151 0.02 -17.04 7.40
C ASN A 151 0.15 -16.88 8.91
N THR A 152 1.34 -17.18 9.44
CA THR A 152 1.74 -16.75 10.79
C THR A 152 1.54 -15.25 11.01
N TRP A 153 1.57 -14.46 9.93
CA TRP A 153 1.29 -13.02 9.93
C TRP A 153 -0.14 -12.70 10.40
N ALA A 154 -1.12 -13.56 10.12
CA ALA A 154 -2.51 -13.30 10.47
C ALA A 154 -2.69 -13.23 11.99
N ASP A 155 -2.14 -14.21 12.72
CA ASP A 155 -2.20 -14.25 14.17
C ASP A 155 -1.41 -13.09 14.80
N GLU A 156 -0.28 -12.69 14.18
CA GLU A 156 0.50 -11.53 14.62
C GLU A 156 -0.24 -10.21 14.39
N LEU A 157 -0.91 -10.03 13.25
CA LEU A 157 -1.76 -8.86 12.96
C LEU A 157 -2.95 -8.77 13.91
N GLU A 158 -3.59 -9.89 14.26
CA GLU A 158 -4.64 -9.90 15.29
C GLU A 158 -4.12 -9.42 16.64
N ALA A 159 -2.90 -9.79 17.01
CA ALA A 159 -2.26 -9.34 18.26
C ALA A 159 -1.91 -7.84 18.26
N VAL A 160 -1.88 -7.18 17.09
CA VAL A 160 -1.70 -5.72 16.98
C VAL A 160 -2.97 -4.97 17.40
N VAL A 161 -4.17 -5.54 17.16
CA VAL A 161 -5.46 -4.85 17.36
C VAL A 161 -5.68 -4.34 18.78
N PRO A 162 -5.45 -5.11 19.86
CA PRO A 162 -5.63 -4.60 21.23
C PRO A 162 -4.68 -3.46 21.58
N TRP A 163 -3.53 -3.36 20.91
CA TRP A 163 -2.62 -2.25 21.11
C TRP A 163 -3.07 -1.00 20.37
N LEU A 164 -3.53 -1.12 19.11
CA LEU A 164 -4.14 -0.02 18.36
C LEU A 164 -5.36 0.58 19.06
N ALA A 165 -6.12 -0.23 19.81
CA ALA A 165 -7.23 0.27 20.61
C ALA A 165 -6.80 1.17 21.78
N ARG A 166 -5.55 1.02 22.26
CA ARG A 166 -4.98 1.84 23.35
C ARG A 166 -4.17 3.03 22.84
N ASP A 167 -3.54 2.87 21.69
CA ASP A 167 -2.69 3.87 21.04
C ASP A 167 -3.10 3.98 19.56
N PRO A 168 -4.14 4.78 19.26
CA PRO A 168 -4.74 4.79 17.93
C PRO A 168 -3.82 5.41 16.88
N ASN A 169 -3.59 4.64 15.81
CA ASN A 169 -3.07 5.12 14.54
C ASN A 169 -4.08 4.72 13.46
N GLU A 170 -4.80 5.69 12.90
CA GLU A 170 -5.91 5.43 11.97
C GLU A 170 -5.45 4.75 10.68
N ASP A 171 -4.29 5.17 10.15
CA ASP A 171 -3.70 4.63 8.93
C ASP A 171 -3.34 3.15 9.11
N LEU A 172 -2.58 2.83 10.16
CA LEU A 172 -2.23 1.46 10.49
C LEU A 172 -3.45 0.61 10.85
N ALA A 173 -4.44 1.17 11.55
CA ALA A 173 -5.69 0.47 11.82
C ALA A 173 -6.44 0.12 10.53
N GLY A 174 -6.37 0.99 9.52
CA GLY A 174 -6.91 0.76 8.19
C GLY A 174 -6.20 -0.39 7.49
N GLU A 175 -4.87 -0.39 7.48
CA GLU A 175 -4.08 -1.47 6.88
C GLU A 175 -4.27 -2.81 7.60
N VAL A 176 -4.29 -2.82 8.94
CA VAL A 176 -4.53 -4.02 9.74
C VAL A 176 -5.93 -4.57 9.48
N ALA A 177 -6.96 -3.71 9.48
CA ALA A 177 -8.33 -4.11 9.18
C ALA A 177 -8.45 -4.71 7.77
N LEU A 178 -7.84 -4.06 6.77
CA LEU A 178 -7.80 -4.54 5.39
C LEU A 178 -7.14 -5.91 5.29
N CYS A 179 -5.94 -6.07 5.88
CA CYS A 179 -5.21 -7.34 5.84
C CYS A 179 -5.99 -8.45 6.55
N LEU A 180 -6.55 -8.20 7.73
CA LEU A 180 -7.36 -9.19 8.46
C LEU A 180 -8.59 -9.62 7.64
N SER A 181 -9.30 -8.69 7.01
CA SER A 181 -10.46 -9.00 6.15
C SER A 181 -10.06 -9.89 4.98
N VAL A 182 -8.98 -9.56 4.26
CA VAL A 182 -8.47 -10.37 3.13
C VAL A 182 -8.02 -11.75 3.59
N LEU A 183 -7.43 -11.83 4.78
CA LEU A 183 -7.01 -13.09 5.41
C LEU A 183 -8.18 -13.89 6.01
N LYS A 184 -9.44 -13.43 5.84
CA LYS A 184 -10.66 -14.04 6.38
C LYS A 184 -10.63 -14.19 7.90
N ARG A 185 -10.07 -13.19 8.57
CA ARG A 185 -9.98 -13.07 10.03
C ARG A 185 -10.93 -11.98 10.54
N ASP A 186 -11.11 -11.93 11.85
CA ASP A 186 -11.98 -10.92 12.45
C ASP A 186 -11.31 -9.54 12.42
N ALA A 187 -11.73 -8.71 11.47
CA ALA A 187 -11.30 -7.33 11.33
C ALA A 187 -12.17 -6.33 12.11
N MET A 188 -13.26 -6.75 12.75
CA MET A 188 -14.28 -5.84 13.29
C MET A 188 -13.71 -4.90 14.36
N ALA A 189 -12.84 -5.42 15.23
CA ALA A 189 -12.21 -4.62 16.27
C ALA A 189 -11.25 -3.57 15.71
N ALA A 190 -10.54 -3.85 14.62
CA ALA A 190 -9.69 -2.87 13.93
C ALA A 190 -10.53 -1.84 13.16
N LEU A 191 -11.57 -2.28 12.46
CA LEU A 191 -12.52 -1.42 11.75
C LEU A 191 -13.25 -0.43 12.67
N ALA A 192 -13.54 -0.84 13.92
CA ALA A 192 -14.18 0.03 14.90
C ALA A 192 -13.31 1.23 15.32
N LEU A 193 -12.00 1.19 15.03
CA LEU A 193 -11.07 2.29 15.27
C LEU A 193 -11.09 3.32 14.14
N LEU A 194 -11.66 2.98 12.98
CA LEU A 194 -11.74 3.89 11.84
C LEU A 194 -12.93 4.83 11.98
N PRO A 195 -12.77 6.12 11.65
CA PRO A 195 -13.87 7.07 11.73
C PRO A 195 -14.96 6.71 10.70
N THR A 196 -16.09 6.18 11.19
CA THR A 196 -17.17 5.67 10.34
C THR A 196 -17.98 6.77 9.65
N HIS A 197 -17.96 7.99 10.19
CA HIS A 197 -18.78 9.12 9.76
C HIS A 197 -18.00 10.30 9.16
N ARG A 198 -16.67 10.30 9.29
CA ARG A 198 -15.77 11.31 8.72
C ARG A 198 -14.60 10.57 8.10
N LEU A 199 -14.53 10.54 6.77
CA LEU A 199 -13.28 10.11 6.15
C LEU A 199 -12.18 11.12 6.55
N PRO A 200 -10.95 10.67 6.78
CA PRO A 200 -9.80 11.54 7.01
C PRO A 200 -9.67 12.60 5.90
N GLU A 201 -9.12 13.77 6.22
CA GLU A 201 -8.85 14.79 5.20
C GLU A 201 -7.70 14.37 4.28
N GLU A 202 -6.75 13.61 4.83
CA GLU A 202 -5.55 13.15 4.15
C GLU A 202 -5.87 11.98 3.17
N PRO A 203 -5.46 12.07 1.88
CA PRO A 203 -5.79 11.09 0.86
C PRO A 203 -5.37 9.63 1.14
N HIS A 204 -4.21 9.38 1.74
CA HIS A 204 -3.77 8.01 2.08
C HIS A 204 -4.71 7.38 3.13
N ALA A 205 -5.08 8.13 4.16
CA ALA A 205 -6.00 7.69 5.18
C ALA A 205 -7.44 7.51 4.61
N GLN A 206 -7.83 8.25 3.57
CA GLN A 206 -9.06 7.95 2.82
C GLN A 206 -8.97 6.63 2.03
N ALA A 207 -7.81 6.35 1.43
CA ALA A 207 -7.57 5.12 0.68
C ALA A 207 -7.63 3.88 1.57
N THR A 208 -6.91 3.89 2.70
CA THR A 208 -6.89 2.76 3.65
C THR A 208 -8.28 2.51 4.23
N ALA A 209 -9.02 3.57 4.60
CA ALA A 209 -10.40 3.44 5.04
C ALA A 209 -11.32 2.85 3.95
N LEU A 210 -11.24 3.35 2.71
CA LEU A 210 -12.02 2.83 1.58
C LEU A 210 -11.80 1.32 1.40
N LEU A 211 -10.53 0.91 1.36
CA LEU A 211 -10.15 -0.49 1.15
C LEU A 211 -10.58 -1.38 2.31
N ALA A 212 -10.37 -0.96 3.55
CA ALA A 212 -10.76 -1.71 4.74
C ALA A 212 -12.28 -1.98 4.77
N PHE A 213 -13.10 -1.01 4.36
CA PHE A 213 -14.55 -1.20 4.26
C PHE A 213 -14.97 -2.06 3.06
N ALA A 214 -14.24 -1.99 1.94
CA ALA A 214 -14.55 -2.78 0.74
C ALA A 214 -14.19 -4.27 0.89
N ALA A 215 -13.23 -4.60 1.77
CA ALA A 215 -12.79 -5.97 2.01
C ALA A 215 -13.74 -6.80 2.91
N ARG A 216 -14.80 -6.20 3.46
CA ARG A 216 -15.80 -6.88 4.31
C ARG A 216 -16.76 -7.74 3.49
#